data_AF-A0A7C3LY32-F1
#
_entry.id   AF-A0A7C3LY32-F1
#
_cell.length_a   1.000
_cell.length_b   1.000
_cell.length_c   1.000
_cell.angle_alpha   90.00
_cell.angle_beta   90.00
_cell.angle_gamma   90.00
#
_symmetry.space_group_name_H-M   'P 1'
#
loop_
_entity.id
_entity.type
_entity.pdbx_description
1 polymer ?
#
loop_
_entity_poly.entity_id
_entity_poly.type
_entity_poly.pdbx_seq_one_letter_code
_entity_poly.pdbx_strand_id
1 'polypeptide(L)'
;MGGKTPLAAGLLLAYQIIEREKRESSEIMPLMILLTDGAGNVSVTGMPPREEALLIAGLFAQKKVRSVVINTEHESLDRGLAQELATALDAPCYTLSELKAESLYQTVRNELQG
;
A
#
# COMPACT_ATOMS: atom_id res chain seq x y z
N MET A 1 3.25 20.91 -0.41
CA MET A 1 3.44 20.53 -1.83
C MET A 1 3.72 19.03 -1.85
N GLY A 2 2.69 18.20 -2.00
CA GLY A 2 2.85 16.74 -2.15
C GLY A 2 3.39 16.40 -3.54
N GLY A 3 4.24 15.38 -3.60
CA GLY A 3 5.01 15.01 -4.80
C GLY A 3 4.14 14.82 -6.03
N LYS A 4 4.58 15.35 -7.19
CA LYS A 4 3.87 15.24 -8.48
C LYS A 4 3.97 13.84 -9.10
N THR A 5 4.67 12.91 -8.46
CA THR A 5 4.84 11.55 -8.95
C THR A 5 3.49 10.84 -8.94
N PRO A 6 2.95 10.42 -10.09
CA PRO A 6 1.69 9.67 -10.14
C PRO A 6 1.79 8.40 -9.30
N LEU A 7 0.80 8.16 -8.42
CA LEU A 7 0.72 6.93 -7.63
C LEU A 7 0.80 5.67 -8.52
N ALA A 8 0.10 5.72 -9.66
CA ALA A 8 0.14 4.68 -10.69
C ALA A 8 1.57 4.38 -11.17
N ALA A 9 2.41 5.40 -11.38
CA ALA A 9 3.80 5.20 -11.78
C ALA A 9 4.62 4.49 -10.70
N GLY A 10 4.41 4.85 -9.43
CA GLY A 10 5.06 4.19 -8.29
C GLY A 10 4.67 2.72 -8.17
N LEU A 11 3.38 2.42 -8.28
CA LEU A 11 2.86 1.05 -8.30
C LEU A 11 3.42 0.25 -9.48
N LEU A 12 3.47 0.84 -10.68
CA LEU A 12 3.99 0.15 -11.85
C LEU A 12 5.49 -0.18 -11.70
N LEU A 13 6.27 0.76 -11.18
CA LEU A 13 7.70 0.54 -10.92
C LEU A 13 7.91 -0.57 -9.89
N ALA A 14 7.17 -0.54 -8.78
CA ALA A 14 7.25 -1.58 -7.75
C ALA A 14 6.91 -2.97 -8.33
N TYR A 15 5.87 -3.06 -9.16
CA TYR A 15 5.49 -4.29 -9.83
C TYR A 15 6.61 -4.83 -10.74
N GLN A 16 7.24 -3.95 -11.54
CA GLN A 16 8.34 -4.32 -12.43
C GLN A 16 9.56 -4.85 -11.66
N ILE A 17 9.90 -4.20 -10.54
CA ILE A 17 10.98 -4.64 -9.66
C ILE A 17 10.66 -6.02 -9.08
N ILE A 18 9.48 -6.21 -8.50
CA ILE A 18 9.09 -7.49 -7.90
C ILE A 18 9.12 -8.63 -8.92
N GLU A 19 8.55 -8.42 -10.12
CA GLU A 19 8.55 -9.46 -11.15
C GLU A 19 9.96 -9.72 -11.69
N ARG A 20 10.87 -8.75 -11.67
CA ARG A 20 12.27 -8.97 -12.00
C ARG A 20 12.95 -9.86 -10.96
N GLU A 21 12.85 -9.51 -9.68
CA GLU A 21 13.47 -10.28 -8.60
C GLU A 21 12.95 -11.72 -8.55
N LYS A 22 11.64 -11.92 -8.72
CA LYS A 22 11.03 -13.26 -8.79
C LYS A 22 11.51 -14.09 -9.98
N ARG A 23 11.92 -13.45 -11.10
CA ARG A 23 12.52 -14.15 -12.24
C ARG A 23 13.99 -14.50 -11.97
N GLU A 24 14.71 -13.66 -11.23
CA GLU A 24 16.11 -13.91 -10.87
C GLU A 24 16.23 -15.03 -9.82
N SER A 25 15.30 -15.11 -8.86
CA SER A 25 15.26 -16.19 -7.86
C SER A 25 13.83 -16.57 -7.48
N SER A 26 13.49 -17.84 -7.66
CA SER A 26 12.16 -18.40 -7.32
C SER A 26 11.90 -18.49 -5.81
N GLU A 27 12.92 -18.39 -4.97
CA GLU A 27 12.82 -18.48 -3.51
C GLU A 27 12.40 -17.14 -2.87
N ILE A 28 12.42 -16.04 -3.64
CA ILE A 28 12.06 -14.72 -3.12
C ILE A 28 10.55 -14.64 -2.87
N MET A 29 10.19 -14.31 -1.64
CA MET A 29 8.81 -14.02 -1.24
C MET A 29 8.66 -12.53 -0.92
N PRO A 30 8.27 -11.70 -1.90
CA PRO A 30 8.18 -10.25 -1.71
C PRO A 30 6.99 -9.88 -0.81
N LEU A 31 7.20 -8.88 0.03
CA LEU A 31 6.18 -8.15 0.78
C LEU A 31 6.19 -6.69 0.32
N MET A 32 5.09 -6.21 -0.25
CA MET A 32 4.92 -4.80 -0.60
C MET A 32 4.25 -4.06 0.56
N ILE A 33 4.80 -2.93 0.96
CA ILE A 33 4.15 -2.02 1.91
C ILE A 33 3.88 -0.71 1.19
N LEU A 34 2.60 -0.35 1.05
CA LEU A 34 2.17 0.91 0.44
C LEU A 34 1.78 1.90 1.53
N LEU A 35 2.55 2.99 1.67
CA LEU A 35 2.16 4.15 2.46
C LEU A 35 1.52 5.17 1.53
N THR A 36 0.31 5.63 1.85
CA THR A 36 -0.41 6.60 1.04
C THR A 36 -1.21 7.57 1.89
N ASP A 37 -1.22 8.83 1.47
CA ASP A 37 -2.02 9.93 2.02
C ASP A 37 -3.33 10.15 1.23
N GLY A 38 -3.73 9.16 0.43
CA GLY A 38 -4.96 9.19 -0.38
C GLY A 38 -4.94 10.20 -1.52
N ALA A 39 -3.83 10.87 -1.78
CA ALA A 39 -3.71 11.93 -2.78
C ALA A 39 -3.36 11.38 -4.18
N GLY A 40 -4.18 10.48 -4.73
CA GLY A 40 -4.06 9.99 -6.11
C GLY A 40 -4.52 11.03 -7.14
N ASN A 41 -3.73 12.09 -7.37
CA ASN A 41 -4.20 13.28 -8.11
C ASN A 41 -3.59 13.47 -9.51
N VAL A 42 -2.69 12.58 -9.95
CA VAL A 42 -1.98 12.72 -11.24
C VAL A 42 -2.01 11.39 -11.99
N SER A 43 -2.33 11.44 -13.28
CA SER A 43 -2.42 10.29 -14.19
C SER A 43 -1.12 10.11 -14.99
N VAL A 44 -0.80 8.87 -15.35
CA VAL A 44 0.31 8.52 -16.26
C VAL A 44 -0.18 8.44 -17.71
N THR A 45 -1.37 7.90 -17.95
CA THR A 45 -1.89 7.58 -19.29
C THR A 45 -3.03 8.50 -19.76
N GLY A 46 -3.52 9.39 -18.90
CA GLY A 46 -4.72 10.23 -19.14
C GLY A 46 -6.03 9.61 -18.61
N MET A 47 -6.00 8.36 -18.15
CA MET A 47 -7.09 7.75 -17.37
C MET A 47 -7.30 8.48 -16.04
N PRO A 48 -8.51 8.46 -15.43
CA PRO A 48 -8.69 8.97 -14.07
C PRO A 48 -7.62 8.38 -13.12
N PRO A 49 -6.82 9.22 -12.42
CA PRO A 49 -5.67 8.76 -11.64
C PRO A 49 -5.97 7.64 -10.64
N ARG A 50 -7.16 7.68 -10.03
CA ARG A 50 -7.66 6.67 -9.09
C ARG A 50 -7.88 5.34 -9.79
N GLU A 51 -8.61 5.32 -10.90
CA GLU A 51 -8.87 4.10 -11.68
C GLU A 51 -7.57 3.49 -12.19
N GLU A 52 -6.64 4.32 -12.66
CA GLU A 52 -5.33 3.86 -13.13
C GLU A 52 -4.53 3.19 -12.01
N ALA A 53 -4.51 3.78 -10.82
CA ALA A 53 -3.83 3.20 -9.66
C ALA A 53 -4.47 1.86 -9.24
N LEU A 54 -5.80 1.76 -9.25
CA LEU A 54 -6.53 0.54 -8.91
C LEU A 54 -6.29 -0.59 -9.92
N LEU A 55 -6.22 -0.27 -11.22
CA LEU A 55 -5.87 -1.26 -12.25
C LEU A 55 -4.50 -1.86 -12.02
N ILE A 56 -3.50 -1.02 -11.73
CA ILE A 56 -2.13 -1.48 -11.47
C ILE A 56 -2.06 -2.25 -10.16
N ALA A 57 -2.76 -1.81 -9.12
CA ALA A 57 -2.89 -2.53 -7.85
C ALA A 57 -3.43 -3.96 -8.06
N GLY A 58 -4.43 -4.13 -8.92
CA GLY A 58 -4.96 -5.45 -9.27
C GLY A 58 -3.93 -6.44 -9.85
N LEU A 59 -2.85 -5.96 -10.46
CA LEU A 59 -1.77 -6.82 -10.98
C LEU A 59 -1.03 -7.54 -9.84
N PHE A 60 -0.87 -6.90 -8.69
CA PHE A 60 -0.20 -7.49 -7.52
C PHE A 60 -1.02 -8.66 -6.95
N ALA A 61 -2.34 -8.47 -6.80
CA ALA A 61 -3.25 -9.50 -6.34
C ALA A 61 -3.25 -10.70 -7.30
N GLN A 62 -3.34 -10.46 -8.61
CA GLN A 62 -3.26 -11.53 -9.63
C GLN A 62 -1.97 -12.33 -9.56
N LYS A 63 -0.85 -11.68 -9.23
CA LYS A 63 0.47 -12.30 -9.06
C LYS A 63 0.73 -12.83 -7.64
N LYS A 64 -0.27 -12.77 -6.75
CA LYS A 64 -0.20 -13.19 -5.35
C LYS A 64 0.97 -12.54 -4.59
N VAL A 65 1.23 -11.26 -4.87
CA VAL A 65 2.22 -10.49 -4.14
C VAL A 65 1.61 -10.07 -2.81
N ARG A 66 2.19 -10.54 -1.71
CA ARG A 66 1.73 -10.17 -0.36
C ARG A 66 1.92 -8.67 -0.19
N SER A 67 0.88 -8.00 0.27
CA SER A 67 0.85 -6.55 0.36
C SER A 67 0.22 -6.09 1.67
N VAL A 68 0.58 -4.89 2.12
CA VAL A 68 -0.03 -4.18 3.25
C VAL A 68 -0.19 -2.73 2.84
N VAL A 69 -1.35 -2.14 3.11
CA VAL A 69 -1.58 -0.70 2.92
C VAL A 69 -1.58 -0.01 4.28
N ILE A 70 -0.87 1.10 4.37
CA ILE A 70 -0.85 1.98 5.53
C ILE A 70 -1.43 3.33 5.09
N ASN A 71 -2.65 3.60 5.55
CA ASN A 71 -3.30 4.88 5.37
C ASN A 71 -2.67 5.91 6.32
N THR A 72 -2.10 6.97 5.75
CA THR A 72 -1.55 8.10 6.49
C THR A 72 -2.50 9.30 6.52
N GLU A 73 -3.69 9.19 5.91
CA GLU A 73 -4.74 10.19 6.03
C GLU A 73 -5.21 10.31 7.48
N HIS A 74 -5.62 11.53 7.84
CA HIS A 74 -6.36 11.75 9.07
C HIS A 74 -7.80 11.28 8.86
N GLU A 75 -8.43 10.62 9.82
CA GLU A 75 -9.80 10.05 9.67
C GLU A 75 -10.83 11.09 9.17
N SER A 76 -10.70 12.34 9.62
CA SER A 76 -11.56 13.47 9.21
C SER A 76 -11.36 13.92 7.76
N LEU A 77 -10.35 13.42 7.07
CA LEU A 77 -9.94 13.80 5.72
C LEU A 77 -9.85 12.59 4.77
N ASP A 78 -10.27 11.40 5.23
CA ASP A 78 -10.13 10.16 4.49
C ASP A 78 -10.95 10.19 3.19
N ARG A 79 -10.26 10.07 2.06
CA ARG A 79 -10.85 10.08 0.71
C ARG A 79 -11.22 8.69 0.22
N GLY A 80 -10.97 7.65 1.02
CA GLY A 80 -11.27 6.26 0.77
C GLY A 80 -10.31 5.56 -0.20
N LEU A 81 -9.32 6.28 -0.75
CA LEU A 81 -8.41 5.72 -1.75
C LEU A 81 -7.53 4.62 -1.16
N ALA A 82 -7.01 4.80 0.06
CA ALA A 82 -6.19 3.80 0.73
C ALA A 82 -6.93 2.46 0.88
N GLN A 83 -8.20 2.52 1.29
CA GLN A 83 -9.03 1.34 1.46
C GLN A 83 -9.32 0.64 0.13
N GLU A 84 -9.61 1.39 -0.93
CA GLU A 84 -9.82 0.81 -2.27
C GLU A 84 -8.55 0.16 -2.83
N LEU A 85 -7.39 0.78 -2.62
CA LEU A 85 -6.11 0.19 -2.99
C LEU A 85 -5.88 -1.11 -2.23
N ALA A 86 -6.16 -1.15 -0.93
CA ALA A 86 -6.03 -2.36 -0.13
C ALA A 86 -6.93 -3.48 -0.66
N THR A 87 -8.17 -3.17 -1.01
CA THR A 87 -9.08 -4.12 -1.66
C THR A 87 -8.54 -4.60 -3.01
N ALA A 88 -8.06 -3.70 -3.87
CA ALA A 88 -7.50 -4.06 -5.18
C ALA A 88 -6.20 -4.90 -5.06
N LEU A 89 -5.43 -4.70 -3.99
CA LEU A 89 -4.21 -5.43 -3.67
C LEU A 89 -4.46 -6.79 -2.98
N ASP A 90 -5.71 -7.10 -2.61
CA ASP A 90 -6.06 -8.23 -1.73
C ASP A 90 -5.23 -8.19 -0.41
N ALA A 91 -5.25 -7.03 0.24
CA ALA A 91 -4.37 -6.69 1.35
C ALA A 91 -5.13 -6.03 2.52
N PRO A 92 -4.62 -6.13 3.76
CA PRO A 92 -5.12 -5.33 4.88
C PRO A 92 -4.77 -3.85 4.70
N CYS A 93 -5.63 -2.99 5.23
CA CYS A 93 -5.40 -1.56 5.37
C CYS A 93 -5.34 -1.22 6.86
N TYR A 94 -4.27 -0.54 7.28
CA TYR A 94 -4.11 -0.03 8.65
C TYR A 94 -3.94 1.49 8.62
N THR A 95 -4.40 2.18 9.65
CA THR A 95 -4.06 3.57 9.91
C THR A 95 -2.78 3.67 10.75
N LEU A 96 -2.11 4.82 10.71
CA LEU A 96 -0.99 5.09 11.62
C LEU A 96 -1.39 5.00 13.10
N SER A 97 -2.62 5.32 13.44
CA SER A 97 -3.14 5.27 14.81
C SER A 97 -3.29 3.82 15.30
N GLU A 98 -3.84 2.93 14.47
CA GLU A 98 -3.99 1.50 14.77
C GLU A 98 -2.62 0.84 15.01
N LEU A 99 -1.64 1.12 14.16
CA LEU A 99 -0.28 0.56 14.32
C LEU A 99 0.39 1.03 15.61
N LYS A 100 0.19 2.29 16.02
CA LYS A 100 0.69 2.82 17.29
C LYS A 100 -0.01 2.19 18.49
N ALA A 101 -1.33 2.00 18.42
CA ALA A 101 -2.11 1.36 19.46
C ALA A 101 -1.66 -0.09 19.68
N GLU A 102 -1.41 -0.84 18.60
CA GLU A 102 -0.88 -2.21 18.69
C GLU A 102 0.53 -2.21 19.32
N SER A 103 1.40 -1.29 18.91
CA SER A 103 2.73 -1.16 19.53
C SER A 103 2.64 -0.88 21.03
N LEU A 104 1.76 0.03 21.45
CA LEU A 104 1.54 0.35 22.86
C LEU A 104 1.00 -0.87 23.62
N TYR A 105 0.02 -1.57 23.04
CA TYR A 105 -0.57 -2.76 23.61
C TYR A 105 0.48 -3.85 23.85
N GLN A 106 1.37 -4.09 22.88
CA GLN A 106 2.46 -5.04 23.03
C GLN A 106 3.46 -4.60 24.10
N THR A 107 3.80 -3.31 24.18
CA THR A 107 4.66 -2.80 25.26
C THR A 107 4.05 -3.04 26.64
N VAL A 108 2.76 -2.70 26.83
CA VAL A 108 2.07 -2.93 28.12
C VAL A 108 1.99 -4.40 28.46
N ARG A 109 1.72 -5.28 27.49
CA ARG A 109 1.69 -6.73 27.71
C ARG A 109 3.03 -7.27 28.17
N ASN A 110 4.13 -6.79 27.59
CA ASN A 110 5.48 -7.20 27.96
C ASN A 110 5.81 -6.79 29.41
N GLU A 111 5.41 -5.58 29.83
CA GLU A 111 5.59 -5.10 31.22
C GLU A 111 4.75 -5.89 32.25
N LEU A 112 3.58 -6.40 31.86
CA LEU A 112 2.75 -7.24 32.75
C LEU A 112 3.25 -8.69 32.87
N GLN A 113 4.16 -9.11 31.99
CA GLN A 113 4.73 -10.46 31.96
C GLN A 113 6.17 -10.53 32.50
N GLY A 114 6.80 -9.37 32.76
CA GLY A 114 8.08 -9.25 33.46
C GLY A 114 7.90 -9.13 34.97
#